data_AF-A0A535ZSS7-F1
#
_entry.id   AF-A0A535ZSS7-F1
#
_cell.length_a   1.000
_cell.length_b   1.000
_cell.length_c   1.000
_cell.angle_alpha   90.00
_cell.angle_beta   90.00
_cell.angle_gamma   90.00
#
_symmetry.space_group_name_H-M   'P 1'
#
loop_
_entity.id
_entity.type
_entity.pdbx_description
1 polymer ?
#
loop_
_entity_poly.entity_id
_entity_poly.type
_entity_poly.pdbx_seq_one_letter_code
_entity_poly.pdbx_strand_id
1 'polypeptide(L)'
;MIEPAPQAFRPLPGEDHTTLALPEVASWIAIYEELSSVLRLVLSRMDGDGDGDGTTAFRRNLAFVDDRLTLWRDRHQALAGVTIDRKDHSLTYGGRYLKLTRREADLLDFLVRHPGRHFTTRQLTVLAWQNSRLSDAQVRTYMMRLRRRLREVALEGLITIVRNRGYGAELPKPNGAEPPRSSIDGHS
;
A
#
# COMPACT_ATOMS: atom_id res chain seq x y z
N MET A 1 -10.03 39.41 -10.69
CA MET A 1 -10.43 38.78 -9.42
C MET A 1 -9.29 37.85 -9.04
N ILE A 2 -8.49 38.17 -8.02
CA ILE A 2 -7.34 37.35 -7.63
C ILE A 2 -7.91 36.21 -6.78
N GLU A 3 -7.92 34.99 -7.31
CA GLU A 3 -8.21 33.83 -6.48
C GLU A 3 -7.13 33.75 -5.39
N PRO A 4 -7.48 33.65 -4.10
CA PRO A 4 -6.50 33.52 -3.05
C PRO A 4 -5.68 32.24 -3.28
N ALA A 5 -4.36 32.33 -3.06
CA ALA A 5 -3.49 31.17 -3.19
C ALA A 5 -4.01 30.00 -2.32
N PRO A 6 -3.95 28.75 -2.80
CA PRO A 6 -4.39 27.59 -2.05
C PRO A 6 -3.72 27.54 -0.68
N GLN A 7 -4.53 27.31 0.36
CA GLN A 7 -4.01 27.17 1.72
C GLN A 7 -3.09 25.94 1.81
N ALA A 8 -1.95 26.10 2.50
CA ALA A 8 -1.02 25.00 2.73
C ALA A 8 -1.67 23.91 3.61
N PHE A 9 -1.61 22.66 3.16
CA PHE A 9 -2.13 21.53 3.92
C PHE A 9 -1.30 21.32 5.19
N ARG A 10 -1.99 20.86 6.24
CA ARG A 10 -1.43 20.50 7.55
C ARG A 10 -1.86 19.07 7.89
N PRO A 11 -1.19 18.41 8.86
CA PRO A 11 -1.67 17.15 9.43
C PRO A 11 -3.16 17.24 9.80
N LEU A 12 -3.90 16.18 9.55
CA LEU A 12 -5.33 16.16 9.85
C LEU A 12 -5.53 16.11 11.37
N PRO A 13 -6.56 16.78 11.94
CA PRO A 13 -6.83 16.69 13.36
C PRO A 13 -7.04 15.24 13.81
N GLY A 14 -6.40 14.85 14.92
CA GLY A 14 -6.49 13.48 15.45
C GLY A 14 -5.54 12.47 14.81
N GLU A 15 -4.66 12.90 13.90
CA GLU A 15 -3.62 12.05 13.30
C GLU A 15 -2.58 11.62 14.35
N ASP A 16 -2.66 10.37 14.83
CA ASP A 16 -1.71 9.78 15.77
C ASP A 16 -0.80 8.74 15.10
N HIS A 17 0.39 9.16 14.73
CA HIS A 17 1.42 8.31 14.13
C HIS A 17 1.97 7.22 15.04
N THR A 18 1.58 7.19 16.32
CA THR A 18 1.99 6.18 17.28
C THR A 18 0.99 5.03 17.41
N THR A 19 -0.20 5.14 16.79
CA THR A 19 -1.23 4.09 16.84
C THR A 19 -0.68 2.73 16.39
N LEU A 20 -0.93 1.71 17.20
CA LEU A 20 -0.58 0.31 16.89
C LEU A 20 -1.76 -0.43 16.22
N ALA A 21 -2.91 0.24 16.08
CA ALA A 21 -4.11 -0.36 15.51
C ALA A 21 -4.05 -0.38 13.98
N LEU A 22 -3.77 -1.55 13.38
CA LEU A 22 -3.77 -1.72 11.92
C LEU A 22 -5.05 -1.20 11.22
N PRO A 23 -6.28 -1.40 11.75
CA PRO A 23 -7.48 -0.85 11.12
C PRO A 23 -7.47 0.68 11.06
N GLU A 24 -6.94 1.34 12.09
CA GLU A 24 -6.83 2.80 12.13
C GLU A 24 -5.79 3.30 11.11
N VAL A 25 -4.65 2.62 11.03
CA VAL A 25 -3.65 2.88 9.98
C VAL A 25 -4.26 2.74 8.58
N ALA A 26 -5.06 1.69 8.35
CA ALA A 26 -5.75 1.48 7.07
C ALA A 26 -6.76 2.60 6.77
N SER A 27 -7.46 3.13 7.78
CA SER A 27 -8.35 4.28 7.62
C SER A 27 -7.60 5.54 7.21
N TRP A 28 -6.45 5.83 7.84
CA TRP A 28 -5.61 6.97 7.44
C TRP A 28 -5.08 6.84 6.01
N ILE A 29 -4.67 5.63 5.60
CA ILE A 29 -4.28 5.36 4.21
C ILE A 29 -5.44 5.69 3.25
N ALA A 30 -6.66 5.21 3.55
CA ALA A 30 -7.81 5.48 2.71
C ALA A 30 -8.13 6.99 2.58
N ILE A 31 -8.04 7.74 3.68
CA ILE A 31 -8.25 9.19 3.68
C ILE A 31 -7.23 9.89 2.78
N TYR A 32 -5.93 9.61 2.97
CA TYR A 32 -4.88 10.24 2.17
C TYR A 32 -4.91 9.78 0.71
N GLU A 33 -5.32 8.55 0.40
CA GLU A 33 -5.55 8.08 -0.97
C GLU A 33 -6.62 8.90 -1.69
N GLU A 34 -7.75 9.17 -1.04
CA GLU A 34 -8.84 9.94 -1.62
C GLU A 34 -8.43 11.41 -1.79
N LEU A 35 -7.79 12.02 -0.78
CA LEU A 35 -7.24 13.37 -0.89
C LEU A 35 -6.25 13.47 -2.05
N SER A 36 -5.31 12.53 -2.15
CA SER A 36 -4.32 12.47 -3.22
C SER A 36 -4.98 12.36 -4.60
N SER A 37 -6.03 11.53 -4.72
CA SER A 37 -6.77 11.34 -5.97
C SER A 37 -7.51 12.61 -6.40
N VAL A 38 -8.18 13.29 -5.47
CA VAL A 38 -8.86 14.56 -5.74
C VAL A 38 -7.85 15.63 -6.14
N LEU A 39 -6.71 15.73 -5.44
CA LEU A 39 -5.68 16.71 -5.76
C LEU A 39 -5.09 16.46 -7.17
N ARG A 40 -4.76 15.21 -7.53
CA ARG A 40 -4.30 14.90 -8.88
C ARG A 40 -5.33 15.24 -9.95
N LEU A 41 -6.60 14.99 -9.67
CA LEU A 41 -7.69 15.31 -10.58
C LEU A 41 -7.82 16.82 -10.81
N VAL A 42 -7.77 17.64 -9.76
CA VAL A 42 -7.80 19.09 -9.89
C VAL A 42 -6.57 19.60 -10.66
N LEU A 43 -5.37 19.11 -10.32
CA LEU A 43 -4.14 19.49 -11.02
C LEU A 43 -4.21 19.17 -12.53
N SER A 44 -4.74 18.00 -12.89
CA SER A 44 -4.91 17.61 -14.31
C SER A 44 -5.84 18.53 -15.10
N ARG A 45 -6.77 19.24 -14.43
CA ARG A 45 -7.64 20.24 -15.07
C ARG A 45 -6.96 21.60 -15.17
N MET A 46 -6.09 21.93 -14.23
CA MET A 46 -5.36 23.21 -14.17
C MET A 46 -4.18 23.27 -15.13
N ASP A 47 -3.48 22.16 -15.39
CA ASP A 47 -2.31 22.14 -16.29
C ASP A 47 -2.61 22.55 -17.76
N GLY A 48 -3.88 22.83 -18.11
CA GLY A 48 -4.27 23.46 -19.39
C GLY A 48 -4.19 25.00 -19.40
N ASP A 49 -4.09 25.65 -18.24
CA ASP A 49 -3.98 27.09 -18.04
C ASP A 49 -2.65 27.37 -17.31
N GLY A 50 -1.79 28.23 -17.86
CA GLY A 50 -0.35 28.28 -17.56
C GLY A 50 0.09 28.37 -16.09
N ASP A 51 1.40 28.15 -15.88
CA ASP A 51 2.11 27.97 -14.60
C ASP A 51 1.95 29.16 -13.60
N GLY A 52 0.79 29.22 -12.95
CA GLY A 52 0.46 30.22 -11.92
C GLY A 52 0.87 29.79 -10.51
N ASP A 53 0.96 30.78 -9.60
CA ASP A 53 1.24 30.55 -8.17
C ASP A 53 0.25 29.55 -7.53
N GLY A 54 -1.01 29.57 -7.98
CA GLY A 54 -2.04 28.60 -7.58
C GLY A 54 -1.68 27.15 -7.90
N THR A 55 -1.22 26.87 -9.12
CA THR A 55 -0.79 25.52 -9.54
C THR A 55 0.41 25.05 -8.72
N THR A 56 1.36 25.95 -8.44
CA THR A 56 2.53 25.64 -7.61
C THR A 56 2.13 25.30 -6.17
N ALA A 57 1.25 26.09 -5.55
CA ALA A 57 0.72 25.79 -4.23
C ALA A 57 -0.03 24.45 -4.18
N PHE A 58 -0.78 24.12 -5.23
CA PHE A 58 -1.50 22.86 -5.34
C PHE A 58 -0.56 21.65 -5.45
N ARG A 59 0.52 21.77 -6.25
CA ARG A 59 1.58 20.75 -6.33
C ARG A 59 2.26 20.52 -4.97
N ARG A 60 2.50 21.58 -4.19
CA ARG A 60 3.03 21.46 -2.81
C ARG A 60 2.07 20.70 -1.89
N ASN A 61 0.76 20.96 -1.98
CA ASN A 61 -0.24 20.23 -1.21
C ASN A 61 -0.32 18.75 -1.61
N LEU A 62 -0.24 18.45 -2.91
CA LEU A 62 -0.18 17.07 -3.39
C LEU A 62 1.06 16.34 -2.86
N ALA A 63 2.23 16.98 -2.91
CA ALA A 63 3.47 16.42 -2.37
C ALA A 63 3.33 16.11 -0.87
N PHE A 64 2.77 17.03 -0.09
CA PHE A 64 2.50 16.80 1.34
C PHE A 64 1.60 15.58 1.57
N VAL A 65 0.52 15.45 0.80
CA VAL A 65 -0.41 14.32 0.91
C VAL A 65 0.24 13.00 0.50
N ASP A 66 1.06 13.00 -0.55
CA ASP A 66 1.76 11.80 -1.03
C ASP A 66 2.85 11.33 -0.03
N ASP A 67 3.55 12.27 0.62
CA ASP A 67 4.50 11.97 1.69
C ASP A 67 3.79 11.33 2.89
N ARG A 68 2.63 11.88 3.29
CA ARG A 68 1.80 11.33 4.38
C ARG A 68 1.27 9.94 4.04
N LEU A 69 0.78 9.75 2.82
CA LEU A 69 0.32 8.45 2.35
C LEU A 69 1.44 7.41 2.38
N THR A 70 2.66 7.80 2.01
CA THR A 70 3.84 6.93 2.05
C THR A 70 4.16 6.52 3.49
N LEU A 71 4.21 7.49 4.41
CA LEU A 71 4.45 7.25 5.83
C LEU A 71 3.45 6.24 6.43
N TRP A 72 2.16 6.41 6.15
CA TRP A 72 1.14 5.50 6.67
C TRP A 72 1.22 4.09 6.08
N ARG A 73 1.55 3.97 4.79
CA ARG A 73 1.77 2.66 4.13
C ARG A 73 2.98 1.93 4.68
N ASP A 74 4.07 2.64 4.95
CA ASP A 74 5.27 2.08 5.55
C ASP A 74 5.00 1.63 6.99
N ARG A 75 4.24 2.44 7.75
CA ARG A 75 3.78 2.05 9.09
C ARG A 75 2.90 0.81 9.09
N HIS A 76 1.96 0.70 8.14
CA HIS A 76 1.09 -0.48 8.00
C HIS A 76 1.90 -1.77 7.83
N GLN A 77 2.91 -1.72 6.95
CA GLN A 77 3.83 -2.83 6.71
C GLN A 77 4.68 -3.15 7.95
N ALA A 78 5.25 -2.14 8.60
CA ALA A 78 6.07 -2.31 9.80
C ALA A 78 5.28 -2.94 10.96
N LEU A 79 4.06 -2.48 11.22
CA LEU A 79 3.19 -3.02 12.28
C LEU A 79 2.77 -4.47 12.00
N ALA A 80 2.64 -4.85 10.73
CA ALA A 80 2.37 -6.22 10.34
C ALA A 80 3.62 -7.11 10.32
N GLY A 81 4.81 -6.55 10.51
CA GLY A 81 6.08 -7.28 10.38
C GLY A 81 6.35 -7.79 8.95
N VAL A 82 5.72 -7.19 7.95
CA VAL A 82 5.87 -7.54 6.53
C VAL A 82 6.71 -6.47 5.85
N THR A 83 7.78 -6.85 5.17
CA THR A 83 8.60 -5.92 4.39
C THR A 83 8.65 -6.37 2.94
N ILE A 84 8.28 -5.48 2.02
CA ILE A 84 8.35 -5.75 0.58
C ILE A 84 9.45 -4.86 -0.04
N ASP A 85 10.48 -5.50 -0.58
CA ASP A 85 11.52 -4.81 -1.34
C ASP A 85 11.17 -4.81 -2.83
N ARG A 86 10.94 -3.61 -3.38
CA ARG A 86 10.62 -3.42 -4.80
C ARG A 86 11.82 -3.53 -5.72
N LYS A 87 13.03 -3.23 -5.25
CA LYS A 87 14.27 -3.35 -6.03
C LYS A 87 14.69 -4.81 -6.16
N ASP A 88 14.64 -5.52 -5.03
CA ASP A 88 14.99 -6.93 -4.97
C ASP A 88 13.81 -7.86 -5.30
N HIS A 89 12.60 -7.33 -5.47
CA HIS A 89 11.40 -8.13 -5.71
C HIS A 89 11.27 -9.25 -4.68
N SER A 90 11.34 -8.89 -3.40
CA SER A 90 11.33 -9.86 -2.31
C SER A 90 10.39 -9.44 -1.20
N LEU A 91 9.91 -10.43 -0.45
CA LEU A 91 9.15 -10.25 0.77
C LEU A 91 9.90 -10.87 1.94
N THR A 92 9.89 -10.18 3.08
CA THR A 92 10.33 -10.72 4.37
C THR A 92 9.19 -10.68 5.38
N TYR A 93 8.98 -11.77 6.10
CA TYR A 93 8.01 -11.84 7.20
C TYR A 93 8.46 -12.89 8.23
N GLY A 94 8.43 -12.52 9.52
CA GLY A 94 8.80 -13.44 10.61
C GLY A 94 10.20 -14.06 10.44
N GLY A 95 11.17 -13.29 9.93
CA GLY A 95 12.53 -13.76 9.62
C GLY A 95 12.66 -14.64 8.38
N ARG A 96 11.57 -14.95 7.67
CA ARG A 96 11.58 -15.73 6.43
C ARG A 96 11.65 -14.81 5.22
N TYR A 97 12.54 -15.15 4.28
CA TYR A 97 12.73 -14.45 3.02
C TYR A 97 12.08 -15.21 1.86
N LEU A 98 11.40 -14.47 0.98
CA LEU A 98 10.74 -15.00 -0.20
C LEU A 98 11.09 -14.17 -1.43
N LYS A 99 11.78 -14.78 -2.41
CA LYS A 99 12.06 -14.14 -3.69
C LYS A 99 10.83 -14.24 -4.60
N LEU A 100 10.35 -13.11 -5.08
CA LEU A 100 9.25 -13.00 -6.02
C LEU A 100 9.77 -12.67 -7.41
N THR A 101 8.96 -12.96 -8.43
CA THR A 101 9.19 -12.34 -9.73
C THR A 101 8.78 -10.87 -9.67
N ARG A 102 9.30 -10.03 -10.57
CA ARG A 102 8.92 -8.61 -10.66
C ARG A 102 7.40 -8.40 -10.68
N ARG A 103 6.68 -9.18 -11.49
CA ARG A 103 5.21 -9.04 -11.63
C ARG A 103 4.46 -9.44 -10.36
N GLU A 104 4.91 -10.49 -9.68
CA GLU A 104 4.34 -10.90 -8.40
C GLU A 104 4.60 -9.87 -7.30
N ALA A 105 5.83 -9.33 -7.24
CA ALA A 105 6.19 -8.27 -6.30
C ALA A 105 5.38 -6.99 -6.54
N ASP A 106 5.27 -6.55 -7.80
CA ASP A 106 4.47 -5.37 -8.17
C ASP A 106 2.98 -5.55 -7.79
N LEU A 107 2.42 -6.75 -8.00
CA LEU A 107 1.03 -7.06 -7.64
C LEU A 107 0.83 -7.05 -6.12
N LEU A 108 1.75 -7.66 -5.39
CA LEU A 108 1.71 -7.75 -3.94
C LEU A 108 1.87 -6.37 -3.29
N ASP A 109 2.88 -5.60 -3.72
CA ASP A 109 3.12 -4.23 -3.28
C ASP A 109 1.90 -3.35 -3.55
N PHE A 110 1.29 -3.47 -4.74
CA PHE A 110 0.06 -2.76 -5.06
C PHE A 110 -1.07 -3.09 -4.10
N LEU A 111 -1.37 -4.38 -3.86
CA LEU A 111 -2.46 -4.76 -2.97
C LEU A 111 -2.21 -4.32 -1.52
N VAL A 112 -0.99 -4.52 -1.00
CA VAL A 112 -0.62 -4.18 0.38
C VAL A 112 -0.66 -2.67 0.65
N ARG A 113 -0.38 -1.86 -0.37
CA ARG A 113 -0.49 -0.39 -0.29
C ARG A 113 -1.93 0.12 -0.25
N HIS A 114 -2.92 -0.71 -0.59
CA HIS A 114 -4.33 -0.34 -0.67
C HIS A 114 -5.18 -1.23 0.27
N PRO A 115 -4.96 -1.18 1.60
CA PRO A 115 -5.65 -2.04 2.55
C PRO A 115 -7.17 -1.85 2.50
N GLY A 116 -7.91 -2.95 2.67
CA GLY A 116 -9.39 -2.94 2.65
C GLY A 116 -10.02 -2.76 1.27
N ARG A 117 -9.23 -2.50 0.22
CA ARG A 117 -9.71 -2.36 -1.16
C ARG A 117 -9.56 -3.66 -1.93
N HIS A 118 -10.51 -3.88 -2.85
CA HIS A 118 -10.53 -5.05 -3.72
C HIS A 118 -10.55 -4.61 -5.17
N PHE A 119 -9.78 -5.31 -6.00
CA PHE A 119 -9.56 -4.98 -7.40
C PHE A 119 -9.84 -6.17 -8.30
N THR A 120 -10.58 -5.94 -9.37
CA THR A 120 -10.80 -6.91 -10.44
C THR A 120 -9.50 -7.17 -11.21
N THR A 121 -9.43 -8.29 -11.93
CA THR A 121 -8.26 -8.60 -12.77
C THR A 121 -7.97 -7.49 -13.78
N ARG A 122 -9.01 -6.92 -14.39
CA ARG A 122 -8.91 -5.81 -15.34
C ARG A 122 -8.38 -4.53 -14.70
N GLN A 123 -8.73 -4.25 -13.44
CA GLN A 123 -8.14 -3.12 -12.72
C GLN A 123 -6.67 -3.37 -12.41
N LEU A 124 -6.31 -4.58 -12.01
CA LEU A 124 -4.92 -4.92 -11.66
C LEU A 124 -3.97 -4.83 -12.86
N THR A 125 -4.41 -5.16 -14.08
CA THR A 125 -3.57 -5.01 -15.29
C THR A 125 -3.16 -3.55 -15.54
N VAL A 126 -4.07 -2.61 -15.24
CA VAL A 126 -3.84 -1.17 -15.43
C VAL A 126 -3.13 -0.57 -14.22
N LEU A 127 -3.64 -0.79 -13.01
CA LEU A 127 -3.20 -0.06 -11.81
C LEU A 127 -1.88 -0.61 -11.24
N ALA A 128 -1.69 -1.93 -11.23
CA ALA A 128 -0.47 -2.52 -10.67
C ALA A 128 0.71 -2.52 -11.65
N TRP A 129 0.42 -2.61 -12.96
CA TRP A 129 1.45 -2.85 -13.97
C TRP A 129 1.52 -1.81 -15.08
N GLN A 130 0.56 -0.89 -15.16
CA GLN A 130 0.44 0.10 -16.24
C GLN A 130 0.54 -0.55 -17.64
N ASN A 131 0.10 -1.81 -17.76
CA ASN A 131 0.29 -2.61 -18.96
C ASN A 131 -1.00 -3.37 -19.30
N SER A 132 -1.77 -2.79 -20.21
CA SER A 132 -3.03 -3.33 -20.71
C SER A 132 -2.89 -4.56 -21.60
N ARG A 133 -1.67 -5.00 -21.94
CA ARG A 133 -1.45 -6.21 -22.77
C ARG A 133 -1.58 -7.52 -22.00
N LEU A 134 -1.60 -7.47 -20.66
CA LEU A 134 -1.80 -8.65 -19.85
C LEU A 134 -3.29 -9.03 -19.81
N SER A 135 -3.59 -10.30 -19.99
CA SER A 135 -4.96 -10.81 -19.93
C SER A 135 -5.40 -11.07 -18.49
N ASP A 136 -6.72 -11.05 -18.28
CA ASP A 136 -7.32 -11.42 -17.00
C ASP A 136 -6.89 -12.82 -16.52
N ALA A 137 -6.68 -13.75 -17.46
CA ALA A 137 -6.20 -15.10 -17.16
C ALA A 137 -4.77 -15.07 -16.59
N GLN A 138 -3.87 -14.25 -17.16
CA GLN A 138 -2.52 -14.10 -16.63
C GLN A 138 -2.52 -13.55 -15.21
N VAL A 139 -3.37 -12.56 -14.91
CA VAL A 139 -3.50 -12.02 -13.54
C VAL A 139 -3.90 -13.12 -12.56
N ARG A 140 -4.89 -13.95 -12.92
CA ARG A 140 -5.32 -15.10 -12.08
C ARG A 140 -4.18 -16.09 -11.86
N THR A 141 -3.37 -16.38 -12.88
CA THR A 141 -2.20 -17.25 -12.76
C THR A 141 -1.16 -16.66 -11.80
N TYR A 142 -0.83 -15.37 -11.93
CA TYR A 142 0.08 -14.70 -10.99
C TYR A 142 -0.46 -14.73 -9.57
N MET A 143 -1.76 -14.48 -9.37
CA MET A 143 -2.38 -14.53 -8.05
C MET A 143 -2.33 -15.94 -7.43
N MET A 144 -2.58 -16.97 -8.23
CA MET A 144 -2.47 -18.37 -7.79
C MET A 144 -1.04 -18.70 -7.34
N ARG A 145 -0.04 -18.32 -8.15
CA ARG A 145 1.38 -18.55 -7.83
C ARG A 145 1.80 -17.79 -6.59
N LEU A 146 1.40 -16.52 -6.50
CA LEU A 146 1.70 -15.66 -5.36
C LEU A 146 1.09 -16.23 -4.06
N ARG A 147 -0.18 -16.63 -4.07
CA ARG A 147 -0.81 -17.29 -2.91
C ARG A 147 -0.10 -18.57 -2.48
N ARG A 148 0.37 -19.38 -3.44
CA ARG A 148 1.17 -20.58 -3.14
C ARG A 148 2.49 -20.21 -2.46
N ARG A 149 3.21 -19.22 -2.99
CA ARG A 149 4.48 -18.73 -2.43
C ARG A 149 4.30 -18.13 -1.04
N LEU A 150 3.24 -17.37 -0.81
CA LEU A 150 2.94 -16.78 0.49
C LEU A 150 2.66 -17.83 1.59
N ARG A 151 2.15 -19.03 1.24
CA ARG A 151 2.02 -20.14 2.19
C ARG A 151 3.37 -20.61 2.72
N GLU A 152 4.43 -20.59 1.90
CA GLU A 152 5.78 -21.01 2.31
C GLU A 152 6.33 -20.15 3.46
N VAL A 153 5.88 -18.89 3.56
CA VAL A 153 6.24 -17.94 4.61
C VAL A 153 5.12 -17.70 5.64
N ALA A 154 4.13 -18.58 5.72
CA ALA A 154 2.99 -18.46 6.65
C ALA A 154 2.17 -17.15 6.50
N LEU A 155 2.01 -16.65 5.27
CA LEU A 155 1.20 -15.47 4.90
C LEU A 155 0.01 -15.84 4.01
N GLU A 156 -0.59 -17.00 4.22
CA GLU A 156 -1.63 -17.54 3.34
C GLU A 156 -2.96 -16.77 3.34
N GLY A 157 -3.23 -16.03 4.41
CA GLY A 157 -4.37 -15.12 4.54
C GLY A 157 -4.15 -13.73 3.95
N LEU A 158 -2.92 -13.40 3.52
CA LEU A 158 -2.60 -12.05 3.08
C LEU A 158 -3.43 -11.62 1.87
N ILE A 159 -3.65 -12.52 0.91
CA ILE A 159 -4.46 -12.22 -0.28
C ILE A 159 -5.89 -12.70 -0.06
N THR A 160 -6.81 -11.75 -0.07
CA THR A 160 -8.24 -11.99 0.10
C THR A 160 -8.97 -11.93 -1.23
N ILE A 161 -10.09 -12.66 -1.33
CA ILE A 161 -10.93 -12.71 -2.53
C ILE A 161 -12.37 -12.50 -2.11
N VAL A 162 -13.02 -11.49 -2.69
CA VAL A 162 -14.44 -11.22 -2.47
C VAL A 162 -15.18 -11.30 -3.79
N ARG A 163 -16.25 -12.10 -3.82
CA ARG A 163 -17.07 -12.31 -5.02
C ARG A 163 -17.52 -10.96 -5.60
N ASN A 164 -17.39 -10.80 -6.91
CA ASN A 164 -17.71 -9.57 -7.66
C ASN A 164 -16.85 -8.32 -7.34
N ARG A 165 -16.01 -8.34 -6.29
CA ARG A 165 -15.07 -7.24 -5.97
C ARG A 165 -13.63 -7.55 -6.37
N GLY A 166 -13.27 -8.83 -6.50
CA GLY A 166 -11.95 -9.26 -6.94
C GLY A 166 -11.01 -9.53 -5.77
N TYR A 167 -9.76 -9.09 -5.89
CA TYR A 167 -8.66 -9.41 -5.00
C TYR A 167 -8.28 -8.23 -4.11
N GLY A 168 -8.05 -8.48 -2.83
CA GLY A 168 -7.53 -7.51 -1.87
C GLY A 168 -6.30 -8.05 -1.14
N ALA A 169 -5.74 -7.22 -0.26
CA ALA A 169 -4.80 -7.67 0.75
C ALA A 169 -5.24 -7.27 2.15
N GLU A 170 -5.00 -8.18 3.09
CA GLU A 170 -5.17 -7.96 4.52
C GLU A 170 -3.87 -8.39 5.20
N LEU A 171 -3.11 -7.42 5.72
CA LEU A 171 -1.87 -7.74 6.41
C LEU A 171 -2.18 -8.49 7.72
N PRO A 172 -1.32 -9.45 8.11
CA PRO A 172 -1.49 -10.14 9.37
C PRO A 172 -1.46 -9.12 10.50
N LYS A 173 -2.33 -9.34 11.50
CA LYS A 173 -2.19 -8.62 12.76
C LYS A 173 -0.82 -8.93 13.33
N PRO A 174 -0.14 -7.99 14.01
CA PRO A 174 1.02 -8.33 14.81
C PRO A 174 0.57 -9.45 15.74
N ASN A 175 0.95 -10.67 15.41
CA ASN A 175 0.89 -11.77 16.36
C ASN A 175 1.72 -11.22 17.51
N GLY A 176 1.18 -11.20 18.73
CA GLY A 176 1.98 -10.85 19.89
C GLY A 176 3.18 -11.78 19.89
N ALA A 177 4.28 -11.32 19.29
CA ALA A 177 5.48 -12.11 19.13
C ALA A 177 6.01 -12.16 20.55
N GLU A 178 5.62 -13.21 21.27
CA GLU A 178 6.40 -13.68 22.39
C GLU A 178 7.83 -13.72 21.82
N PRO A 179 8.76 -12.93 22.40
CA PRO A 179 10.14 -12.94 21.94
C PRO A 179 10.59 -14.40 21.93
N PRO A 180 11.50 -14.80 21.02
CA PRO A 180 12.00 -16.17 21.01
C PRO A 180 12.38 -16.51 22.45
N ARG A 181 11.68 -17.48 23.05
CA ARG A 181 12.04 -18.01 24.35
C ARG A 181 13.48 -18.43 24.17
N SER A 182 14.40 -17.66 24.74
CA SER A 182 15.77 -18.08 24.89
C SER A 182 15.67 -19.42 25.60
N SER A 183 15.99 -20.49 24.87
CA SER A 183 16.34 -21.76 25.48
C SER A 183 17.47 -21.46 26.46
N ILE A 184 17.10 -21.24 27.72
CA ILE A 184 18.01 -21.42 28.84
C ILE A 184 18.00 -22.93 29.06
N ASP A 185 18.59 -23.66 28.12
CA ASP A 185 19.09 -25.01 28.33
C ASP A 185 20.58 -24.86 28.58
N GLY A 186 21.04 -25.24 29.76
CA GLY A 186 22.48 -25.38 30.01
C GLY A 186 22.93 -25.09 31.43
N HIS A 187 22.65 -26.02 32.34
CA HIS A 187 23.65 -26.63 33.21
C HIS A 187 24.64 -25.71 33.96
N SER A 188 24.44 -25.54 35.28
CA SER A 188 25.18 -26.28 36.32
C SER A 188 24.75 -25.81 37.71
#